data_AF-A0A238JT34-F1
#
_entry.id   AF-A0A238JT34-F1
#
_cell.length_a   1.000
_cell.length_b   1.000
_cell.length_c   1.000
_cell.angle_alpha   90.00
_cell.angle_beta   90.00
_cell.angle_gamma   90.00
#
_symmetry.space_group_name_H-M   'P 1'
#
loop_
_entity.id
_entity.type
_entity.pdbx_description
1 polymer ?
#
loop_
_entity_poly.entity_id
_entity_poly.type
_entity_poly.pdbx_seq_one_letter_code
_entity_poly.pdbx_strand_id
1 'polypeptide(L)' 'MLTEILIFRLEEEATWTLEVVDEDNTSHVWDETFASDFAALVEAQKAIRTLGARAFIAGDKGPTLP' A
#
# COMPACT_ATOMS: atom_id res chain seq x y z
N MET A 1 7.94 -15.68 2.38
CA MET A 1 7.13 -14.46 2.28
C MET A 1 7.90 -13.27 2.79
N LEU A 2 8.72 -12.73 1.90
CA LEU A 2 9.19 -11.35 1.98
C LEU A 2 8.23 -10.55 1.10
N THR A 3 7.76 -9.41 1.60
CA THR A 3 6.86 -8.51 0.89
C THR A 3 7.50 -7.14 0.93
N GLU A 4 7.63 -6.50 -0.23
CA GLU A 4 8.28 -5.19 -0.35
C GLU A 4 7.22 -4.09 -0.37
N ILE A 5 7.47 -3.03 0.41
CA ILE A 5 6.61 -1.85 0.48
C ILE A 5 7.33 -0.72 -0.23
N LEU A 6 6.74 -0.25 -1.33
CA LEU A 6 7.20 0.86 -2.13
C LEU A 6 6.31 2.07 -1.86
N ILE A 7 6.93 3.17 -1.48
CA ILE A 7 6.25 4.45 -1.26
C ILE A 7 6.96 5.46 -2.15
N PHE A 8 6.25 5.95 -3.15
CA PHE A 8 6.81 6.87 -4.12
C PHE A 8 5.83 8.01 -4.41
N ARG A 9 6.35 9.06 -5.04
CA ARG A 9 5.59 10.23 -5.45
C ARG A 9 5.94 10.51 -6.90
N LEU A 10 4.93 10.69 -7.75
CA LEU A 10 5.14 11.12 -9.12
C LEU A 10 5.64 12.56 -9.15
N GLU A 11 6.46 12.92 -10.14
CA GLU A 11 7.11 14.25 -10.19
C GLU A 11 6.13 15.42 -10.16
N GLU A 12 4.93 15.24 -10.74
CA GLU A 12 3.89 16.26 -10.85
C GLU A 12 2.87 16.22 -9.70
N GLU A 13 2.94 15.21 -8.83
CA GLU A 13 1.96 15.02 -7.76
C GLU A 13 2.49 15.43 -6.39
N ALA A 14 1.63 16.08 -5.60
CA ALA A 14 1.92 16.41 -4.21
C ALA A 14 1.67 15.22 -3.25
N THR A 15 1.02 14.17 -3.75
CA THR A 15 0.54 13.03 -2.98
C THR A 15 1.34 11.77 -3.26
N TRP A 16 1.51 10.95 -2.23
CA TRP A 16 2.30 9.73 -2.23
C TRP A 16 1.44 8.53 -2.59
N THR A 17 1.98 7.67 -3.43
CA THR A 17 1.38 6.39 -3.82
C THR A 17 2.01 5.27 -3.01
N LEU A 18 1.17 4.35 -2.57
CA LEU A 18 1.58 3.11 -1.94
C LEU A 18 1.51 1.98 -2.97
N GLU A 19 2.58 1.21 -3.07
CA GLU A 19 2.65 -0.02 -3.85
C GLU A 19 3.26 -1.11 -2.99
N VAL A 20 2.72 -2.33 -3.12
CA VAL A 20 3.25 -3.51 -2.45
C VAL A 20 3.48 -4.60 -3.46
N VAL A 21 4.69 -5.17 -3.41
CA VAL A 21 5.12 -6.25 -4.30
C VAL A 21 5.25 -7.53 -3.49
N ASP A 22 4.59 -8.58 -3.98
CA ASP A 22 4.63 -9.90 -3.36
C ASP A 22 5.83 -10.75 -3.83
N GLU A 23 5.96 -11.95 -3.27
CA GLU A 23 7.07 -12.85 -3.57
C GLU A 23 7.04 -13.42 -5.01
N ASP A 24 5.89 -13.33 -5.68
CA ASP A 24 5.70 -13.69 -7.08
C ASP A 24 5.92 -12.50 -8.03
N ASN A 25 6.40 -11.37 -7.49
CA ASN A 25 6.59 -10.10 -8.19
C ASN A 25 5.27 -9.52 -8.75
N THR A 26 4.15 -9.84 -8.10
CA THR A 26 2.86 -9.20 -8.35
C THR A 26 2.82 -7.87 -7.61
N SER A 27 2.61 -6.81 -8.37
CA SER A 27 2.46 -5.46 -7.85
C SER A 27 1.00 -5.15 -7.55
N HIS A 28 0.77 -4.58 -6.37
CA HIS A 28 -0.50 -4.06 -5.92
C HIS A 28 -0.34 -2.58 -5.62
N VAL A 29 -0.95 -1.72 -6.43
CA VAL A 29 -0.94 -0.27 -6.27
C VAL A 29 -2.26 0.16 -5.65
N TRP A 30 -2.20 1.07 -4.67
CA TRP A 30 -3.39 1.64 -4.05
C TRP A 30 -3.98 2.76 -4.90
N ASP A 31 -5.31 2.80 -5.00
CA ASP A 31 -6.05 3.91 -5.63
C ASP A 31 -6.02 5.19 -4.76
N GLU A 32 -5.91 5.03 -3.44
CA GLU A 32 -5.77 6.16 -2.51
C GLU A 32 -4.34 6.67 -2.48
N THR A 33 -4.21 8.00 -2.51
CA THR A 33 -2.93 8.69 -2.36
C THR A 33 -2.86 9.38 -1.01
N PHE A 34 -1.64 9.56 -0.50
CA PHE A 34 -1.38 10.01 0.86
C PHE A 34 -0.70 11.38 0.87
N ALA A 35 -0.98 12.19 1.89
CA ALA A 35 -0.34 13.51 2.03
C ALA A 35 1.16 13.41 2.43
N SER A 36 1.59 12.28 2.97
CA SER A 36 2.99 12.02 3.33
C SER A 36 3.35 10.54 3.16
N ASP A 37 4.65 10.29 3.01
CA ASP A 37 5.25 8.96 3.04
C ASP A 37 4.96 8.22 4.36
N PHE A 38 4.98 8.95 5.49
CA PHE A 38 4.64 8.40 6.79
C PHE A 38 3.18 7.93 6.86
N ALA A 39 2.24 8.69 6.29
CA ALA A 39 0.83 8.29 6.24
C ALA A 39 0.65 7.02 5.39
N ALA A 40 1.31 6.95 4.24
CA ALA A 40 1.32 5.75 3.39
C ALA A 40 1.90 4.52 4.14
N LEU A 41 3.00 4.69 4.86
CA LEU A 41 3.63 3.61 5.63
C LEU A 41 2.73 3.12 6.76
N VAL A 42 2.11 4.04 7.50
CA VAL A 42 1.20 3.70 8.59
C VAL A 42 0.02 2.89 8.06
N GLU A 43 -0.53 3.27 6.91
CA GLU A 43 -1.65 2.56 6.30
C GLU A 43 -1.25 1.17 5.81
N ALA A 44 -0.11 1.05 5.12
CA ALA A 44 0.46 -0.23 4.72
C ALA A 44 0.63 -1.18 5.92
N GLN A 45 1.21 -0.67 7.01
CA GLN A 45 1.41 -1.47 8.22
C GLN A 45 0.11 -1.88 8.89
N LYS A 46 -0.89 -0.98 8.96
CA LYS A 46 -2.21 -1.33 9.51
C LYS A 46 -2.85 -2.44 8.70
N ALA A 47 -2.86 -2.30 7.39
CA ALA A 47 -3.53 -3.23 6.52
C ALA A 47 -2.85 -4.61 6.52
N ILE A 48 -1.50 -4.65 6.55
CA ILE A 48 -0.75 -5.89 6.79
C ILE A 48 -1.10 -6.53 8.14
N ARG A 49 -1.23 -5.74 9.21
CA ARG A 49 -1.58 -6.25 10.55
C ARG A 49 -3.03 -6.75 10.66
N THR A 50 -3.96 -6.10 9.97
CA THR A 50 -5.40 -6.39 10.06
C THR A 50 -5.81 -7.54 9.15
N LEU A 51 -5.36 -7.54 7.89
CA LEU A 51 -5.77 -8.50 6.87
C LEU A 51 -4.78 -9.67 6.74
N GLY A 52 -3.53 -9.46 7.18
CA GLY A 52 -2.40 -10.30 6.78
C GLY A 52 -1.95 -9.96 5.36
N ALA A 53 -0.63 -10.02 5.11
CA ALA A 53 -0.04 -9.64 3.83
C ALA A 53 -0.75 -10.28 2.62
N ARG A 54 -1.17 -11.54 2.75
CA ARG A 54 -1.80 -12.30 1.65
C ARG A 54 -3.22 -11.85 1.31
N ALA A 55 -4.04 -11.46 2.29
CA ALA A 55 -5.38 -10.94 2.03
C ALA A 55 -5.33 -9.45 1.62
N PHE A 56 -4.32 -8.74 2.09
CA PHE A 56 -3.99 -7.37 1.68
C PHE A 56 -3.57 -7.28 0.20
N ILE A 57 -2.75 -8.23 -0.27
CA ILE A 57 -2.34 -8.38 -1.68
C ILE A 57 -3.53 -8.84 -2.55
N ALA A 58 -4.45 -9.67 -2.05
CA ALA A 58 -5.55 -10.21 -2.84
C ALA A 58 -6.61 -9.18 -3.33
N GLY A 59 -6.45 -7.89 -3.02
CA GLY A 59 -7.24 -6.82 -3.63
C GLY A 59 -8.65 -6.66 -3.06
N ASP A 60 -8.89 -7.06 -1.81
CA ASP A 60 -10.05 -6.49 -1.13
C ASP A 60 -9.72 -5.01 -0.89
N LYS A 61 -10.57 -4.15 -1.44
CA LYS A 61 -10.35 -2.70 -1.52
C LYS A 61 -9.77 -2.22 -0.20
N GLY A 62 -8.70 -1.41 -0.28
CA GLY A 62 -8.10 -0.78 0.90
C GLY A 62 -9.18 -0.28 1.86
N PRO A 63 -8.93 -0.30 3.18
CA PRO A 63 -9.98 -0.15 4.19
C PRO A 63 -10.90 1.01 3.82
N THR A 64 -12.15 0.69 3.50
CA THR A 64 -13.17 1.72 3.29
C THR A 64 -13.38 2.38 4.64
N LEU A 65 -12.72 3.51 4.85
CA LEU A 65 -12.87 4.34 6.04
C LEU A 65 -14.35 4.75 6.14
N PRO A 66 -15.03 4.51 7.28
CA PRO A 66 -16.37 5.07 7.53
C PRO A 66 -16.34 6.59 7.69
#